data_AF-A0A528IM77-F1
#
_entry.id   AF-A0A528IM77-F1
#
_cell.length_a   1.000
_cell.length_b   1.000
_cell.length_c   1.000
_cell.angle_alpha   90.00
_cell.angle_beta   90.00
_cell.angle_gamma   90.00
#
_symmetry.space_group_name_H-M   'P 1'
#
loop_
_entity.id
_entity.type
_entity.pdbx_description
1 polymer ?
#
loop_
_entity_poly.entity_id
_entity_poly.type
_entity_poly.pdbx_seq_one_letter_code
_entity_poly.pdbx_strand_id
1 'polypeptide(L)'
;MSDANRVLWSEGLFLRTQHFQQQDRFFEATVRGALQAGQLHTFGFQQLSLDQAMLDAGQVSILSARGIFPDGTPFSIPDLMDAPRPLPVTADTGAGPVLVALPLEPAGG
;
A
#
# COMPACT_ATOMS: atom_id res chain seq x y z
N MET A 1 24.09 1.97 -5.13
CA MET A 1 23.88 2.00 -3.66
C MET A 1 22.60 1.23 -3.40
N SER A 2 22.55 0.36 -2.39
CA SER A 2 21.28 -0.32 -2.08
C SER A 2 20.25 0.75 -1.67
N ASP A 3 19.02 0.62 -2.13
CA ASP A 3 17.96 1.64 -2.01
C ASP A 3 17.58 1.95 -0.55
N ALA A 4 17.97 1.07 0.38
CA ALA A 4 17.58 1.11 1.78
C ALA A 4 18.79 1.09 2.74
N ASN A 5 19.84 1.84 2.45
CA ASN A 5 20.95 2.00 3.41
C ASN A 5 20.57 2.95 4.55
N ARG A 6 21.05 2.67 5.77
CA ARG A 6 20.88 3.56 6.93
C ARG A 6 21.63 4.88 6.71
N VAL A 7 21.01 5.99 7.10
CA VAL A 7 21.64 7.31 7.12
C VAL A 7 22.62 7.42 8.30
N LEU A 8 23.83 7.88 8.03
CA LEU A 8 24.80 8.23 9.06
C LEU A 8 24.55 9.67 9.54
N TRP A 9 24.15 9.82 10.79
CA TRP A 9 23.99 11.11 11.44
C TRP A 9 25.28 11.47 12.18
N SER A 10 25.86 12.60 11.81
CA SER A 10 27.06 13.14 12.45
C SER A 10 26.86 14.60 12.84
N GLU A 11 27.58 15.03 13.87
CA GLU A 11 27.63 16.44 14.24
C GLU A 11 28.15 17.29 13.07
N GLY A 12 27.56 18.48 12.87
CA GLY A 12 27.90 19.36 11.74
C GLY A 12 27.38 18.92 10.37
N LEU A 13 26.58 17.85 10.29
CA LEU A 13 25.96 17.43 9.03
C LEU A 13 24.98 18.51 8.53
N PHE A 14 25.14 18.92 7.27
CA PHE A 14 24.19 19.79 6.60
C PHE A 14 22.93 19.02 6.18
N LEU A 15 21.80 19.32 6.82
CA LEU A 15 20.52 18.66 6.54
C LEU A 15 20.01 18.95 5.13
N ARG A 16 19.45 17.92 4.50
CA ARG A 16 18.84 17.96 3.18
C ARG A 16 17.69 16.97 3.13
N THR A 17 16.72 17.21 2.25
CA THR A 17 15.54 16.35 2.08
C THR A 17 15.93 14.88 1.84
N GLN A 18 17.03 14.62 1.13
CA GLN A 18 17.49 13.26 0.83
C GLN A 18 17.85 12.47 2.10
N HIS A 19 18.32 13.11 3.18
CA HIS A 19 18.61 12.41 4.43
C HIS A 19 17.33 11.88 5.08
N PHE A 20 16.23 12.62 4.99
CA PHE A 20 14.95 12.18 5.53
C PHE A 20 14.35 11.06 4.66
N GLN A 21 14.33 11.27 3.34
CA GLN A 21 13.84 10.25 2.38
C GLN A 21 14.59 8.93 2.52
N GLN A 22 15.92 8.97 2.66
CA GLN A 22 16.72 7.75 2.83
C GLN A 22 16.49 7.08 4.20
N GLN A 23 16.24 7.87 5.25
CA GLN A 23 15.89 7.33 6.56
C GLN A 23 14.53 6.62 6.53
N ASP A 24 13.53 7.20 5.87
CA ASP A 24 12.20 6.60 5.72
C ASP A 24 12.29 5.27 4.95
N ARG A 25 13.00 5.24 3.81
CA ARG A 25 13.27 4.01 3.05
C ARG A 25 13.95 2.93 3.87
N PHE A 26 14.96 3.31 4.65
CA PHE A 26 15.66 2.36 5.53
C PHE A 26 14.69 1.76 6.56
N PHE A 27 13.83 2.58 7.17
CA PHE A 27 12.86 2.11 8.16
C PHE A 27 11.81 1.18 7.53
N GLU A 28 11.21 1.59 6.42
CA GLU A 28 10.22 0.78 5.69
C GLU A 28 10.79 -0.56 5.23
N ALA A 29 12.00 -0.57 4.66
CA ALA A 29 12.66 -1.80 4.26
C ALA A 29 12.97 -2.73 5.45
N THR A 30 13.33 -2.16 6.60
CA THR A 30 13.57 -2.93 7.83
C THR A 30 12.28 -3.60 8.32
N VAL A 31 11.17 -2.86 8.35
CA VAL A 31 9.84 -3.39 8.73
C VAL A 31 9.39 -4.47 7.75
N ARG A 32 9.48 -4.21 6.44
CA ARG A 32 9.14 -5.17 5.38
C ARG A 32 9.96 -6.46 5.50
N GLY A 33 11.26 -6.33 5.72
CA GLY A 33 12.16 -7.47 5.96
C GLY A 33 11.78 -8.28 7.19
N ALA A 34 11.39 -7.62 8.29
CA ALA A 34 10.93 -8.30 9.50
C ALA A 34 9.60 -9.06 9.28
N LEU A 35 8.66 -8.47 8.56
CA LEU A 35 7.38 -9.11 8.21
C LEU A 35 7.59 -10.33 7.31
N GLN A 36 8.45 -10.22 6.29
CA GLN A 36 8.76 -11.32 5.36
C GLN A 36 9.58 -12.44 5.98
N ALA A 37 10.36 -12.16 7.03
CA ALA A 37 11.12 -13.18 7.75
C ALA A 37 10.21 -14.15 8.54
N GLY A 38 9.02 -13.69 8.95
CA GLY A 38 7.98 -14.58 9.44
C GLY A 38 7.40 -15.37 8.28
N GLN A 39 7.36 -16.71 8.36
CA GLN A 39 6.70 -17.58 7.37
C GLN A 39 5.16 -17.46 7.39
N LEU A 40 4.64 -16.28 7.65
CA LEU A 40 3.24 -15.95 7.71
C LEU A 40 2.84 -15.32 6.39
N HIS A 41 1.70 -15.74 5.84
CA HIS A 41 1.08 -15.04 4.70
C HIS A 41 0.47 -13.74 5.23
N THR A 42 1.30 -12.72 5.48
CA THR A 42 0.91 -11.50 6.22
C THR A 42 0.17 -10.46 5.38
N PHE A 43 -0.18 -10.75 4.12
CA PHE A 43 -0.86 -9.81 3.22
C PHE A 43 -2.31 -10.21 2.97
N GLY A 44 -3.11 -9.24 2.52
CA GLY A 44 -4.53 -9.38 2.24
C GLY A 44 -5.37 -8.37 3.04
N PHE A 45 -6.70 -8.53 2.94
CA PHE A 45 -7.64 -7.75 3.73
C PHE A 45 -7.74 -8.32 5.15
N GLN A 46 -7.52 -7.45 6.14
CA GLN A 46 -7.97 -7.69 7.51
C GLN A 46 -9.47 -7.35 7.65
N GLN A 47 -9.92 -6.31 6.95
CA GLN A 47 -11.31 -5.87 6.90
C GLN A 47 -11.64 -5.39 5.49
N LEU A 48 -12.84 -5.69 5.01
CA LEU A 48 -13.38 -5.19 3.76
C LEU A 48 -14.90 -5.01 3.89
N SER A 49 -15.39 -3.80 3.60
CA SER A 49 -16.81 -3.48 3.46
C SER A 49 -17.04 -2.82 2.11
N LEU A 50 -17.93 -3.41 1.33
CA LEU A 50 -18.38 -2.87 0.05
C LEU A 50 -19.66 -2.05 0.23
N ASP A 51 -19.90 -1.12 -0.68
CA ASP A 51 -21.16 -0.39 -0.74
C ASP A 51 -22.22 -1.25 -1.43
N GLN A 52 -23.19 -1.75 -0.66
CA GLN A 52 -24.23 -2.63 -1.17
C GLN A 52 -25.14 -1.93 -2.20
N ALA A 53 -25.47 -0.65 -1.98
CA ALA A 53 -26.33 0.08 -2.91
C ALA A 53 -25.65 0.29 -4.27
N MET A 54 -24.34 0.52 -4.26
CA MET A 54 -23.54 0.63 -5.48
C MET A 54 -23.38 -0.72 -6.17
N LEU A 55 -23.20 -1.81 -5.40
CA LEU A 55 -23.17 -3.16 -5.96
C LEU A 55 -24.46 -3.50 -6.69
N ASP A 56 -25.61 -3.17 -6.10
CA ASP A 56 -26.93 -3.37 -6.72
C ASP A 56 -27.10 -2.53 -7.99
N ALA A 57 -26.43 -1.36 -8.06
CA ALA A 57 -26.35 -0.50 -9.24
C ALA A 57 -25.28 -0.95 -10.26
N GLY A 58 -24.66 -2.13 -10.08
CA GLY A 58 -23.64 -2.66 -10.98
C GLY A 58 -22.27 -2.00 -10.83
N GLN A 59 -21.94 -1.48 -9.65
CA GLN A 59 -20.64 -0.87 -9.36
C GLN A 59 -19.99 -1.48 -8.12
N VAL A 60 -18.71 -1.86 -8.22
CA VAL A 60 -17.92 -2.27 -7.07
C VAL A 60 -17.30 -1.02 -6.43
N SER A 61 -17.76 -0.70 -5.23
CA SER A 61 -17.27 0.43 -4.43
C SER A 61 -16.92 -0.02 -3.01
N ILE A 62 -15.86 0.54 -2.45
CA ILE A 62 -15.37 0.21 -1.10
C ILE A 62 -15.83 1.30 -0.13
N LEU A 63 -16.55 0.93 0.93
CA LEU A 63 -16.89 1.83 2.04
C LEU A 63 -15.74 1.94 3.04
N SER A 64 -15.14 0.81 3.38
CA SER A 64 -13.98 0.75 4.27
C SER A 64 -13.16 -0.50 3.98
N ALA A 65 -11.85 -0.41 4.09
CA ALA A 65 -10.98 -1.58 4.00
C ALA A 65 -9.69 -1.35 4.77
N ARG A 66 -9.13 -2.40 5.35
CA ARG A 66 -7.84 -2.36 6.02
C ARG A 66 -7.07 -3.63 5.70
N GLY A 67 -5.78 -3.52 5.48
CA GLY A 67 -4.95 -4.67 5.17
C GLY A 67 -3.51 -4.31 4.86
N ILE A 68 -2.81 -5.29 4.28
CA ILE A 68 -1.42 -5.18 3.85
C ILE A 68 -1.33 -5.69 2.41
N PHE A 69 -0.71 -4.93 1.51
CA PHE A 69 -0.43 -5.36 0.14
C PHE A 69 0.65 -6.45 0.11
N PRO A 70 0.76 -7.25 -0.98
CA PRO A 70 1.78 -8.30 -1.09
C PRO A 70 3.22 -7.81 -0.95
N ASP A 71 3.48 -6.53 -1.25
CA ASP A 71 4.79 -5.92 -1.08
C ASP A 71 5.08 -5.53 0.38
N GLY A 72 4.11 -5.63 1.29
CA GLY A 72 4.21 -5.25 2.70
C GLY A 72 3.65 -3.86 3.02
N THR A 73 3.15 -3.12 2.04
CA THR A 73 2.60 -1.78 2.25
C THR A 73 1.25 -1.84 2.96
N PRO A 74 1.08 -1.25 4.16
CA PRO A 74 -0.19 -1.21 4.85
C PRO A 74 -1.15 -0.21 4.20
N PHE A 75 -2.46 -0.47 4.27
CA PHE A 75 -3.49 0.47 3.83
C PHE A 75 -4.69 0.49 4.77
N SER A 76 -5.38 1.64 4.85
CA SER A 76 -6.64 1.80 5.60
C SER A 76 -7.51 2.85 4.92
N ILE A 77 -8.73 2.47 4.55
CA ILE A 77 -9.74 3.30 3.91
C ILE A 77 -10.93 3.40 4.89
N PRO A 78 -11.41 4.61 5.23
CA PRO A 78 -10.92 5.93 4.78
C PRO A 78 -9.78 6.51 5.65
N ASP A 79 -9.33 5.81 6.69
CA ASP A 79 -8.50 6.41 7.75
C ASP A 79 -7.15 6.99 7.27
N LEU A 80 -6.45 6.29 6.38
CA LEU A 80 -5.12 6.67 5.88
C LEU A 80 -5.17 7.14 4.42
N MET A 81 -6.19 6.74 3.68
CA MET A 81 -6.36 7.07 2.27
C MET A 81 -7.83 7.01 1.85
N ASP A 82 -8.16 7.75 0.80
CA ASP A 82 -9.49 7.70 0.19
C ASP A 82 -9.75 6.35 -0.48
N ALA A 83 -11.05 6.01 -0.61
CA ALA A 83 -11.46 4.84 -1.37
C ALA A 83 -11.09 5.01 -2.86
N PRO A 84 -10.67 3.92 -3.54
CA PRO A 84 -10.48 3.95 -4.98
C PRO A 84 -11.80 4.28 -5.69
N ARG A 85 -11.69 4.79 -6.92
CA ARG A 85 -12.86 5.08 -7.74
C ARG A 85 -13.72 3.81 -7.92
N PRO A 86 -15.06 3.91 -7.78
CA PRO A 86 -15.96 2.78 -8.05
C PRO A 86 -15.72 2.19 -9.44
N LEU A 87 -15.71 0.86 -9.51
CA LEU A 87 -15.51 0.12 -10.75
C LEU A 87 -16.87 -0.32 -11.30
N PRO A 88 -17.32 0.19 -12.47
CA PRO A 88 -18.54 -0.31 -13.09
C PRO A 88 -18.34 -1.73 -13.63
N VAL A 89 -19.32 -2.58 -13.38
CA VAL A 89 -19.41 -3.95 -13.91
C VAL A 89 -20.56 -3.98 -14.92
N THR A 90 -20.19 -4.19 -16.18
CA THR A 90 -21.13 -4.26 -17.31
C THR A 90 -21.23 -5.69 -17.85
N ALA A 91 -22.19 -5.96 -18.73
CA ALA A 91 -22.32 -7.26 -19.39
C ALA A 91 -21.08 -7.67 -20.21
N ASP A 92 -20.29 -6.68 -20.67
CA ASP A 92 -19.04 -6.91 -21.41
C ASP A 92 -17.84 -7.13 -20.49
N THR A 93 -18.02 -6.98 -19.17
CA THR A 93 -16.95 -7.21 -18.19
C THR A 93 -16.69 -8.71 -18.08
N GLY A 94 -15.47 -9.13 -18.44
CA GLY A 94 -15.06 -10.53 -18.36
C GLY A 94 -15.17 -11.09 -16.93
N ALA A 95 -15.49 -12.37 -16.81
CA ALA A 95 -15.54 -13.05 -15.53
C ALA A 95 -14.12 -13.11 -14.90
N GLY A 96 -14.01 -12.67 -13.65
CA GLY A 96 -12.74 -12.66 -12.93
C GLY A 96 -12.80 -11.89 -11.61
N PRO A 97 -11.72 -11.94 -10.81
CA PRO A 97 -11.63 -11.18 -9.58
C PRO A 97 -11.45 -9.68 -9.86
N VAL A 98 -12.10 -8.84 -9.05
CA VAL A 98 -11.78 -7.41 -8.96
C VAL A 98 -10.61 -7.24 -7.99
N LEU A 99 -9.56 -6.55 -8.42
CA LEU A 99 -8.34 -6.34 -7.65
C LEU A 99 -8.24 -4.90 -7.18
N VAL A 100 -7.74 -4.71 -5.95
CA VAL A 100 -7.27 -3.41 -5.45
C VAL A 100 -5.77 -3.35 -5.69
N ALA A 101 -5.29 -2.25 -6.26
CA ALA A 101 -3.89 -2.07 -6.62
C ALA A 101 -3.38 -0.70 -6.18
N LEU A 102 -2.07 -0.64 -5.89
CA LEU A 102 -1.31 0.57 -5.62
C LEU A 102 -0.31 0.77 -6.77
N PRO A 103 -0.04 2.01 -7.21
CA PRO A 103 1.11 2.28 -8.06
C PRO A 103 2.41 1.75 -7.43
N LEU A 104 3.27 1.14 -8.26
CA LEU A 104 4.61 0.75 -7.83
C LEU A 104 5.46 2.00 -7.57
N GLU A 105 6.25 1.98 -6.50
CA GLU A 105 7.26 3.02 -6.30
C GLU A 105 8.33 2.95 -7.40
N PRO A 106 8.63 4.07 -8.08
CA PRO A 106 9.68 4.11 -9.06
C PRO A 106 11.06 4.00 -8.40
N ALA A 107 11.95 3.21 -8.99
CA ALA A 107 13.33 3.10 -8.51
C ALA A 107 14.04 4.47 -8.58
N GLY A 108 14.65 4.89 -7.46
CA GLY A 108 15.49 6.09 -7.39
C GLY A 108 14.78 7.42 -7.13
N GLY A 109 13.60 7.40 -6.51
CA GLY A 109 12.97 8.60 -5.95
C GLY A 109 13.75 9.21 -4.80
#